data_AF-A0A447N2D5-F1
#
_entry.id   AF-A0A447N2D5-F1
#
_cell.length_a   1.000
_cell.length_b   1.000
_cell.length_c   1.000
_cell.angle_alpha   90.00
_cell.angle_beta   90.00
_cell.angle_gamma   90.00
#
_symmetry.space_group_name_H-M   'P 1'
#
loop_
_entity.id
_entity.type
_entity.pdbx_description
1 polymer ?
#
loop_
_entity_poly.entity_id
_entity_poly.type
_entity_poly.pdbx_seq_one_letter_code
_entity_poly.pdbx_strand_id
1 'polypeptide(L)' 'MSISVLGIGDNVVDKYLHSGIMYPGGNALNFAVYAKLAGIPSAFMGAFGQ' A
#
# COMPACT_ATOMS: atom_id res chain seq x y z
N MET A 1 -20.68 -13.68 -7.02
CA MET A 1 -19.91 -12.48 -7.41
C MET A 1 -18.80 -12.29 -6.39
N SER A 2 -17.54 -12.19 -6.82
CA SER A 2 -16.42 -11.88 -5.93
C SER A 2 -16.15 -10.37 -5.96
N ILE A 3 -16.01 -9.76 -4.79
CA ILE A 3 -15.62 -8.34 -4.69
C ILE A 3 -14.11 -8.24 -4.90
N SER A 4 -13.69 -7.30 -5.74
CA SER A 4 -12.28 -6.91 -5.92
C SER A 4 -12.13 -5.42 -5.62
N VAL A 5 -10.98 -5.02 -5.08
CA VAL A 5 -10.73 -3.64 -4.68
C VAL A 5 -9.43 -3.09 -5.27
N LEU A 6 -9.35 -1.78 -5.44
CA LEU A 6 -8.20 -1.09 -6.00
C LEU A 6 -7.85 0.09 -5.09
N GLY A 7 -6.64 0.11 -4.53
CA GLY A 7 -6.08 1.29 -3.89
C GLY A 7 -5.46 2.20 -4.95
N ILE A 8 -5.94 3.44 -5.09
CA ILE A 8 -5.38 4.43 -6.03
C ILE A 8 -4.86 5.61 -5.24
N GLY A 9 -3.59 5.96 -5.42
CA GLY A 9 -3.03 7.17 -4.82
C GLY A 9 -1.58 7.05 -4.41
N ASP A 10 -1.30 7.46 -3.19
CA ASP A 10 0.04 7.61 -2.64
C ASP A 10 0.69 6.27 -2.30
N ASN A 11 1.97 6.18 -2.63
CA ASN A 11 2.93 5.24 -2.09
C ASN A 11 4.14 6.03 -1.60
N VAL A 12 4.44 5.94 -0.33
CA VAL A 12 5.57 6.62 0.31
C VAL A 12 6.46 5.60 1.01
N VAL A 13 7.55 6.09 1.59
CA VAL A 13 8.41 5.30 2.47
C VAL A 13 8.43 5.98 3.83
N ASP A 14 7.94 5.29 4.84
CA ASP A 14 7.96 5.75 6.22
C ASP A 14 9.36 5.49 6.79
N LYS A 15 10.07 6.57 7.16
CA LYS A 15 11.46 6.52 7.66
C LYS A 15 11.50 6.64 9.17
N TYR A 16 12.01 5.61 9.84
CA TYR A 16 12.14 5.57 11.30
C TYR A 16 13.60 5.82 11.67
N LEU A 17 13.94 7.07 11.97
CA LEU A 17 15.33 7.50 12.15
C LEU A 17 16.03 6.84 13.34
N HIS A 18 15.31 6.57 14.42
CA HIS A 18 15.87 5.97 15.63
C HIS A 18 16.29 4.51 15.43
N SER A 19 15.60 3.78 14.54
CA SER A 19 15.90 2.37 14.23
C SER A 19 16.72 2.22 12.95
N GLY A 20 16.81 3.27 12.12
CA GLY A 20 17.44 3.20 10.81
C GLY A 20 16.65 2.33 9.82
N ILE A 21 15.36 2.08 10.07
CA ILE A 21 14.51 1.21 9.25
C ILE A 21 13.54 2.04 8.41
N MET A 22 13.28 1.56 7.20
CA MET A 22 12.28 2.11 6.29
C MET A 22 11.19 1.09 6.01
N TYR A 23 9.93 1.53 6.01
CA TYR A 23 8.77 0.71 5.69
C TYR A 23 8.02 1.29 4.49
N PRO A 24 7.43 0.46 3.61
CA PRO A 24 6.50 0.95 2.61
C PRO A 24 5.28 1.54 3.31
N GLY A 25 4.84 2.71 2.85
CA GLY A 25 3.73 3.43 3.42
C GLY A 25 2.85 4.08 2.36
N GLY A 26 1.88 4.84 2.83
CA GLY A 26 0.87 5.51 2.00
C GLY A 26 -0.49 4.84 2.14
N ASN A 27 -1.53 5.65 2.30
CA ASN A 27 -2.85 5.14 2.68
C ASN A 27 -3.45 4.27 1.57
N ALA A 28 -3.30 4.71 0.31
CA ALA A 28 -3.79 3.95 -0.84
C ALA A 28 -3.06 2.60 -0.99
N LEU A 29 -1.73 2.60 -0.81
CA LEU A 29 -0.92 1.37 -0.83
C LEU A 29 -1.32 0.43 0.31
N ASN A 30 -1.39 0.94 1.54
CA ASN A 30 -1.71 0.16 2.73
C ASN A 30 -3.10 -0.46 2.64
N PHE A 31 -4.10 0.26 2.10
CA PHE A 31 -5.44 -0.29 1.85
C PHE A 31 -5.39 -1.52 0.92
N ALA A 32 -4.68 -1.42 -0.21
CA ALA A 32 -4.55 -2.53 -1.14
C ALA A 32 -3.85 -3.75 -0.51
N VAL A 33 -2.81 -3.52 0.29
CA VAL A 33 -2.09 -4.57 1.03
C VAL A 33 -3.00 -5.23 2.07
N TYR A 34 -3.71 -4.44 2.90
CA TYR A 34 -4.61 -4.99 3.92
C TYR A 34 -5.78 -5.76 3.31
N ALA A 35 -6.33 -5.31 2.19
CA ALA A 35 -7.36 -6.05 1.47
C ALA A 35 -6.85 -7.42 1.00
N LYS A 36 -5.60 -7.49 0.52
CA LYS A 36 -4.96 -8.77 0.13
C LYS A 36 -4.82 -9.70 1.33
N LEU A 37 -4.36 -9.17 2.47
CA LEU A 37 -4.20 -9.93 3.72
C LEU A 37 -5.55 -10.43 4.26
N ALA A 38 -6.64 -9.70 4.04
CA ALA A 38 -8.00 -10.11 4.36
C ALA A 38 -8.60 -11.15 3.39
N GLY A 39 -7.82 -11.62 2.40
CA GLY A 39 -8.27 -12.61 1.41
C GLY A 39 -9.09 -12.03 0.25
N ILE A 40 -9.18 -10.70 0.13
CA ILE A 40 -9.91 -10.04 -0.95
C ILE A 40 -8.94 -9.81 -2.12
N PRO A 41 -9.32 -10.15 -3.37
CA PRO A 41 -8.55 -9.77 -4.55
C PRO A 41 -8.34 -8.24 -4.59
N SER A 42 -7.09 -7.80 -4.56
CA SER A 42 -6.74 -6.38 -4.55
C SER A 42 -5.59 -6.04 -5.48
N ALA A 43 -5.54 -4.78 -5.91
CA ALA A 43 -4.46 -4.18 -6.69
C ALA A 43 -4.17 -2.75 -6.18
N PHE A 44 -3.02 -2.21 -6.55
CA PHE A 44 -2.63 -0.82 -6.30
C PHE A 44 -2.30 -0.12 -7.62
N MET A 45 -2.68 1.15 -7.74
CA MET A 45 -2.29 2.03 -8.84
C MET A 45 -1.80 3.36 -8.28
N GLY A 46 -0.58 3.75 -8.64
CA GLY A 46 0.04 4.97 -8.19
C GLY A 46 1.31 5.26 -8.99
N ALA A 47 1.99 6.34 -8.62
CA ALA A 47 3.24 6.73 -9.24
C ALA A 47 4.43 6.42 -8.32
N PHE A 48 5.41 5.68 -8.83
CA PHE A 48 6.71 5.58 -8.19
C PHE A 48 7.56 6.79 -8.58
N GLY A 49 8.47 7.20 -7.68
CA GLY A 49 9.45 8.24 -7.98
C GLY A 49 10.35 7.85 -9.16
N GLN A 50 10.81 8.86 -9.92
CA GLN A 50 11.83 8.71 -10.97
C GLN A 50 13.23 8.71 -10.37
#